data_AF-A0A9D9J193-F1
#
_entry.id   AF-A0A9D9J193-F1
#
_cell.length_a   1.000
_cell.length_b   1.000
_cell.length_c   1.000
_cell.angle_alpha   90.00
_cell.angle_beta   90.00
_cell.angle_gamma   90.00
#
_symmetry.space_group_name_H-M   'P 1'
#
loop_
_entity.id
_entity.type
_entity.pdbx_description
1 polymer ?
#
loop_
_entity_poly.entity_id
_entity_poly.type
_entity_poly.pdbx_seq_one_letter_code
_entity_poly.pdbx_strand_id
1 'polypeptide(L)'
;MKKELYHKTLEHVLKAQDIFSGEKDTCAILDCYNLLGVIYYICREYGISKEYFDKFAMGAKELNDTTRIISSMNNAALLASTVNDTAAMHRLINQSIDLCSMQKDSVRLGKLYLNVFEAYLGLGDTAKASECLSFAENLINSDEDRGTYYMKLGLLSSMYGKIENAIVQLNTALEYFKNGEFEKKKLFCLNVLHKLYAEKDDWEKAYHALEYYYEIDGITEDKDVLYELFRYQSEQKIKAVESKEQAKQNKIVLISFSVLSLLLLVVMCVIMNMKKNRLMVKYKENELANEAKILEMKKLQQYYIDKLAEKTVDELNVLKKGIKESNIRNKVNQISREVLRYKSDENNWGELSRFMPEYNSPFYQNLIREFPNLSINERRLCVLLNKNMTTKEISEITQQSQHSINTARGRLRAKLGITDNKITLQEFLSKYN
;
A
#
# COMPACT_ATOMS: atom_id res chain seq x y z
N MET A 1 -8.14 10.42 52.96
CA MET A 1 -7.80 11.79 52.52
C MET A 1 -8.94 12.81 52.63
N LYS A 2 -10.08 12.74 51.91
CA LYS A 2 -11.11 13.81 52.01
C LYS A 2 -11.58 14.11 53.44
N LYS A 3 -11.76 13.09 54.28
CA LYS A 3 -12.08 13.26 55.73
C LYS A 3 -11.01 14.05 56.51
N GLU A 4 -9.72 13.82 56.26
CA GLU A 4 -8.64 14.54 56.96
C GLU A 4 -8.57 16.02 56.56
N LEU A 5 -8.86 16.36 55.30
CA LEU A 5 -8.85 17.75 54.85
C LEU A 5 -9.98 18.55 55.52
N TYR A 6 -11.19 17.97 55.63
CA TYR A 6 -12.30 18.61 56.35
C TYR A 6 -12.01 18.77 57.83
N HIS A 7 -11.36 17.79 58.46
CA HIS A 7 -10.94 17.93 59.87
C HIS A 7 -9.95 19.07 60.07
N LYS A 8 -8.94 19.22 59.19
CA LYS A 8 -7.99 20.34 59.26
C LYS A 8 -8.67 21.69 59.01
N THR A 9 -9.51 21.80 57.97
CA THR A 9 -10.23 23.06 57.69
C THR A 9 -11.15 23.43 58.85
N LEU A 10 -11.89 22.46 59.40
CA LEU A 10 -12.75 22.67 60.57
C LEU A 10 -11.93 23.14 61.78
N GLU A 11 -10.80 22.49 62.07
CA GLU A 11 -9.90 22.88 63.16
C GLU A 11 -9.39 24.31 63.01
N HIS A 12 -8.95 24.70 61.79
CA HIS A 12 -8.48 26.05 61.53
C HIS A 12 -9.58 27.10 61.69
N VAL A 13 -10.79 26.84 61.19
CA VAL A 13 -11.91 27.78 61.31
C VAL A 13 -12.36 27.92 62.76
N LEU A 14 -12.37 26.84 63.54
CA LEU A 14 -12.68 26.88 64.98
C LEU A 14 -11.62 27.69 65.75
N LYS A 15 -10.33 27.48 65.48
CA LYS A 15 -9.25 28.29 66.09
C LYS A 15 -9.37 29.77 65.71
N ALA A 16 -9.68 30.08 64.45
CA ALA A 16 -9.88 31.45 64.01
C ALA A 16 -11.06 32.10 64.74
N GLN A 17 -12.18 31.38 64.89
CA GLN A 17 -13.33 31.82 65.66
C GLN A 17 -12.98 32.12 67.12
N ASP A 18 -12.16 31.29 67.78
CA ASP A 18 -11.72 31.53 69.15
C ASP A 18 -10.90 32.82 69.27
N ILE A 19 -9.98 33.06 68.32
CA ILE A 19 -9.16 34.28 68.25
C ILE A 19 -10.07 35.50 68.08
N PHE A 20 -10.95 35.49 67.07
CA PHE A 20 -11.84 36.62 66.78
C PHE A 20 -12.85 36.88 67.90
N SER A 21 -13.27 35.84 68.62
CA SER A 21 -14.10 35.96 69.83
C SER A 21 -13.36 36.68 70.94
N GLY A 22 -12.06 36.40 71.13
CA GLY A 22 -11.19 37.13 72.05
C GLY A 22 -11.00 38.59 71.66
N GLU A 23 -10.87 38.87 70.36
CA GLU A 23 -10.73 40.22 69.79
C GLU A 23 -12.05 41.00 69.70
N LYS A 24 -13.18 40.31 69.87
CA LYS A 24 -14.55 40.84 69.68
C LYS A 24 -14.81 41.35 68.25
N ASP A 25 -14.13 40.80 67.26
CA ASP A 25 -14.39 41.12 65.85
C ASP A 25 -15.65 40.40 65.37
N THR A 26 -16.78 41.10 65.44
CA THR A 26 -18.07 40.54 65.08
C THR A 26 -18.12 40.13 63.61
N CYS A 27 -17.51 40.90 62.70
CA CYS A 27 -17.51 40.59 61.27
C CYS A 27 -16.76 39.29 60.98
N ALA A 28 -15.57 39.14 61.55
CA ALA A 28 -14.76 37.93 61.37
C ALA A 28 -15.40 36.69 62.00
N ILE A 29 -16.09 36.83 63.14
CA ILE A 29 -16.88 35.75 63.75
C ILE A 29 -18.02 35.31 62.82
N LEU A 30 -18.73 36.24 62.18
CA LEU A 30 -19.78 35.90 61.21
C LEU A 30 -19.22 35.18 60.00
N ASP A 31 -18.07 35.60 59.49
CA ASP A 31 -17.42 34.92 58.37
C ASP A 31 -17.00 33.48 58.77
N CYS A 32 -16.60 33.26 60.02
CA CYS A 32 -16.38 31.92 60.57
C CYS A 32 -17.68 31.10 60.62
N TYR A 33 -18.81 31.66 61.06
CA TYR A 33 -20.10 30.95 61.03
C TYR A 33 -20.50 30.54 59.61
N ASN A 34 -20.30 31.42 58.63
CA ASN A 34 -20.56 31.12 57.24
C ASN A 34 -19.70 29.94 56.75
N LEU A 35 -18.40 29.96 57.02
CA LEU A 35 -17.48 28.88 56.66
C LEU A 35 -17.84 27.55 57.34
N LEU A 36 -18.16 27.57 58.63
CA LEU A 36 -18.60 26.37 59.36
C LEU A 36 -19.88 25.80 58.75
N GLY A 37 -20.86 26.64 58.41
CA GLY A 37 -22.08 26.23 57.72
C GLY A 37 -21.80 25.51 56.41
N VAL A 38 -20.89 26.03 55.58
CA VAL A 38 -20.45 25.39 54.32
C VAL A 38 -19.71 24.08 54.56
N ILE A 39 -18.82 24.02 55.55
CA ILE A 39 -18.08 22.79 55.88
C ILE A 39 -19.04 21.67 56.29
N TYR A 40 -19.97 21.95 57.21
CA TYR A 40 -20.96 20.97 57.65
C TYR A 40 -21.93 20.59 56.53
N TYR A 41 -22.28 21.52 55.63
CA TYR A 41 -23.07 21.22 54.43
C TYR A 41 -22.37 20.19 53.54
N ILE A 42 -21.08 20.40 53.24
CA ILE A 42 -20.28 19.48 52.43
C ILE A 42 -20.13 18.12 53.12
N CYS A 43 -20.01 18.11 54.46
CA CYS A 43 -20.00 16.89 55.26
C CYS A 43 -21.36 16.19 55.36
N ARG A 44 -22.43 16.79 54.79
CA ARG A 44 -23.82 16.31 54.83
C ARG A 44 -24.45 16.31 56.21
N GLU A 45 -23.88 17.08 57.14
CA GLU A 45 -24.44 17.34 58.46
C GLU A 45 -25.39 18.54 58.38
N TYR A 46 -26.50 18.35 57.67
CA TYR A 46 -27.40 19.44 57.28
C TYR A 46 -28.05 20.17 58.47
N GLY A 47 -28.29 19.46 59.58
CA GLY A 47 -28.80 20.07 60.82
C GLY A 47 -27.81 21.09 61.40
N ILE A 48 -26.54 20.68 61.56
CA ILE A 48 -25.47 21.54 62.08
C ILE A 48 -25.18 22.69 61.10
N SER A 49 -25.16 22.39 59.79
CA SER A 49 -25.01 23.40 58.74
C SER A 49 -26.07 24.51 58.86
N LYS A 50 -27.34 24.11 59.06
CA LYS A 50 -28.44 25.04 59.25
C LYS A 50 -28.22 25.94 60.47
N GLU A 51 -27.81 25.39 61.61
CA GLU A 51 -27.55 26.18 62.82
C GLU A 51 -26.50 27.28 62.59
N TYR A 52 -25.41 26.96 61.89
CA TYR A 52 -24.38 27.95 61.58
C TYR A 52 -24.83 28.98 60.53
N PHE A 53 -25.60 28.57 59.51
CA PHE A 53 -26.20 29.52 58.58
C PHE A 53 -27.22 30.44 59.25
N ASP A 54 -28.01 29.94 60.21
CA ASP A 54 -28.95 30.75 60.99
C ASP A 54 -28.20 31.77 61.87
N LYS A 55 -27.11 31.37 62.54
CA LYS A 55 -26.24 32.30 63.29
C LYS A 55 -25.65 33.38 62.39
N PHE A 56 -25.17 33.01 61.21
CA PHE A 56 -24.65 33.96 60.21
C PHE A 56 -25.73 34.94 59.75
N ALA A 57 -26.92 34.45 59.42
CA ALA A 57 -28.06 35.25 58.98
C ALA A 57 -28.54 36.23 60.07
N MET A 58 -28.60 35.78 61.33
CA MET A 58 -28.97 36.63 62.46
C MET A 58 -27.98 37.77 62.65
N GLY A 59 -26.68 37.47 62.72
CA GLY A 59 -25.67 38.51 62.87
C GLY A 59 -25.59 39.46 61.68
N ALA A 60 -25.78 38.97 60.45
CA ALA A 60 -25.85 39.82 59.27
C ALA A 60 -27.00 40.85 59.36
N LYS A 61 -28.16 40.45 59.91
CA LYS A 61 -29.28 41.35 60.18
C LYS A 61 -28.97 42.35 61.29
N GLU A 62 -28.35 41.91 62.38
CA GLU A 62 -27.96 42.79 63.49
C GLU A 62 -26.97 43.88 63.04
N LEU A 63 -26.05 43.54 62.14
CA LEU A 63 -25.10 44.50 61.54
C LEU A 63 -25.73 45.37 60.43
N ASN A 64 -26.97 45.09 60.02
CA ASN A 64 -27.59 45.68 58.81
C ASN A 64 -26.71 45.51 57.55
N ASP A 65 -25.87 44.47 57.50
CA ASP A 65 -24.99 44.22 56.37
C ASP A 65 -25.75 43.49 55.27
N THR A 66 -26.22 44.26 54.29
CA THR A 66 -27.02 43.69 53.21
C THR A 66 -26.25 42.67 52.37
N THR A 67 -24.93 42.79 52.28
CA THR A 67 -24.09 41.83 51.54
C THR A 67 -24.13 40.48 52.22
N ARG A 68 -23.91 40.44 53.53
CA ARG A 68 -23.98 39.19 54.30
C ARG A 68 -25.41 38.65 54.38
N ILE A 69 -26.43 39.51 54.42
CA ILE A 69 -27.83 39.09 54.34
C ILE A 69 -28.08 38.34 53.03
N ILE A 70 -27.70 38.88 51.87
CA ILE A 70 -27.86 38.21 50.57
C ILE A 70 -27.11 36.87 50.54
N SER A 71 -25.85 36.85 51.01
CA SER A 71 -25.05 35.61 51.09
C SER A 71 -25.72 34.55 51.98
N SER A 72 -26.31 34.95 53.10
CA SER A 72 -27.01 34.03 54.01
C SER A 72 -28.24 33.40 53.35
N MET A 73 -28.98 34.19 52.57
CA MET A 73 -30.17 33.72 51.85
C MET A 73 -29.80 32.75 50.74
N ASN A 74 -28.70 33.02 50.03
CA ASN A 74 -28.18 32.13 49.00
C ASN A 74 -27.76 30.77 49.57
N ASN A 75 -27.03 30.76 50.70
CA ASN A 75 -26.64 29.51 51.36
C ASN A 75 -27.85 28.73 51.90
N ALA A 76 -28.81 29.43 52.49
CA ALA A 76 -30.05 28.82 52.97
C ALA A 76 -30.90 28.26 51.80
N ALA A 77 -30.91 28.92 50.63
CA ALA A 77 -31.58 28.42 49.43
C ALA A 77 -30.93 27.15 48.88
N LEU A 78 -29.60 27.08 48.86
CA LEU A 78 -28.86 25.87 48.47
C LEU A 78 -29.14 24.70 49.42
N LEU A 79 -29.13 24.96 50.74
CA LEU A 79 -29.50 23.97 51.75
C LEU A 79 -30.95 23.49 51.55
N ALA A 80 -31.89 24.42 51.33
CA ALA A 80 -33.29 24.12 51.08
C ALA A 80 -33.50 23.25 49.83
N SER A 81 -32.80 23.54 48.73
CA SER A 81 -32.79 22.68 47.53
C SER A 81 -32.32 21.26 47.85
N THR A 82 -31.24 21.12 48.62
CA THR A 82 -30.65 19.82 48.97
C THR A 82 -31.58 18.95 49.82
N VAL A 83 -32.37 19.56 50.69
CA VAL A 83 -33.38 18.85 51.51
C VAL A 83 -34.76 18.80 50.86
N ASN A 84 -34.87 19.18 49.58
CA ASN A 84 -36.11 19.25 48.80
C ASN A 84 -37.21 20.15 49.39
N ASP A 85 -36.85 21.20 50.15
CA ASP A 85 -37.77 22.26 50.56
C ASP A 85 -37.85 23.34 49.47
N THR A 86 -38.59 23.01 48.40
CA THR A 86 -38.74 23.88 47.23
C THR A 86 -39.41 25.21 47.56
N ALA A 87 -40.31 25.24 48.55
CA ALA A 87 -41.02 26.46 48.96
C ALA A 87 -40.08 27.45 49.65
N ALA A 88 -39.27 26.97 50.61
CA ALA A 88 -38.27 27.81 51.26
C ALA A 88 -37.21 28.30 50.27
N MET A 89 -36.74 27.41 49.37
CA MET A 89 -35.76 27.75 48.34
C MET A 89 -36.25 28.90 47.45
N HIS A 90 -37.43 28.77 46.83
CA HIS A 90 -37.96 29.81 45.95
C HIS A 90 -38.16 31.14 46.67
N ARG A 91 -38.69 31.11 47.90
CA ARG A 91 -38.89 32.32 48.69
C ARG A 91 -37.56 33.03 48.95
N LEU A 92 -36.53 32.30 49.38
CA LEU A 92 -35.21 32.86 49.70
C LEU A 92 -34.53 33.44 48.45
N ILE A 93 -34.60 32.72 47.33
CA ILE A 93 -34.04 33.19 46.05
C ILE A 93 -34.73 34.47 45.58
N ASN A 94 -36.06 34.49 45.53
CA ASN A 94 -36.79 35.68 45.08
C ASN A 94 -36.49 36.89 45.97
N GLN A 95 -36.51 36.71 47.30
CA GLN A 95 -36.16 37.80 48.21
C GLN A 95 -34.71 38.29 48.03
N SER A 96 -33.76 37.39 47.71
CA SER A 96 -32.36 37.77 47.47
C SER A 96 -32.19 38.52 46.15
N ILE A 97 -32.93 38.13 45.11
CA ILE A 97 -32.99 38.82 43.81
C ILE A 97 -33.59 40.21 44.00
N ASP A 98 -34.75 40.32 44.66
CA ASP A 98 -35.42 41.60 44.93
C ASP A 98 -34.49 42.56 45.67
N LEU A 99 -33.79 42.07 46.70
CA LEU A 99 -32.86 42.87 47.48
C LEU A 99 -31.66 43.35 46.66
N CYS A 100 -31.06 42.48 45.83
CA CYS A 100 -30.01 42.86 44.87
C CYS A 100 -30.51 43.92 43.86
N SER A 101 -31.72 43.73 43.31
CA SER A 101 -32.33 44.64 42.35
C SER A 101 -32.61 46.02 42.96
N MET A 102 -33.11 46.08 44.20
CA MET A 102 -33.32 47.34 44.93
C MET A 102 -32.02 48.11 45.15
N GLN A 103 -30.90 47.41 45.35
CA GLN A 103 -29.58 48.02 45.51
C GLN A 103 -28.91 48.44 44.19
N LYS A 104 -29.46 48.02 43.05
CA LYS A 104 -28.88 48.23 41.71
C LYS A 104 -27.45 47.66 41.58
N ASP A 105 -27.12 46.64 42.36
CA ASP A 105 -25.83 45.94 42.29
C ASP A 105 -25.91 44.82 41.22
N SER A 106 -25.64 45.20 39.97
CA SER A 106 -25.71 44.29 38.82
C SER A 106 -24.71 43.14 38.91
N VAL A 107 -23.50 43.40 39.44
CA VAL A 107 -22.45 42.38 39.56
C VAL A 107 -22.87 41.31 40.55
N ARG A 108 -23.37 41.70 41.72
CA ARG A 108 -23.87 40.76 42.73
C ARG A 108 -25.08 39.98 42.24
N LEU A 109 -25.97 40.64 41.50
CA LEU A 109 -27.10 39.97 40.87
C LEU A 109 -26.64 38.89 39.88
N GLY A 110 -25.62 39.16 39.07
CA GLY A 110 -25.00 38.17 38.18
C GLY A 110 -24.43 36.96 38.93
N LYS A 111 -23.67 37.20 40.02
CA LYS A 111 -23.13 36.13 40.88
C LYS A 111 -24.24 35.31 41.55
N LEU A 112 -25.31 35.97 41.98
CA LEU A 112 -26.47 35.31 42.57
C LEU A 112 -27.11 34.35 41.57
N TYR A 113 -27.32 34.75 40.32
CA TYR A 113 -27.84 33.86 39.28
C TYR A 113 -26.92 32.64 39.04
N LEU A 114 -25.60 32.83 39.03
CA LEU A 114 -24.66 31.71 38.93
C LEU A 114 -24.77 30.74 40.12
N ASN A 115 -25.05 31.23 41.34
CA ASN A 115 -25.22 30.37 42.51
C ASN A 115 -26.58 29.67 42.53
N VAL A 116 -27.65 30.40 42.22
CA VAL A 116 -29.03 29.91 42.12
C VAL A 116 -29.18 28.78 41.09
N PHE A 117 -28.39 28.83 40.02
CA PHE A 117 -28.28 27.73 39.05
C PHE A 117 -28.14 26.35 39.73
N GLU A 118 -27.30 26.22 40.76
CA GLU A 118 -27.08 24.93 41.44
C GLU A 118 -28.30 24.47 42.22
N ALA A 119 -29.01 25.40 42.85
CA ALA A 119 -30.25 25.09 43.58
C ALA A 119 -31.33 24.56 42.62
N TYR A 120 -31.47 25.12 41.41
CA TYR A 120 -32.40 24.61 40.41
C TYR A 120 -31.97 23.28 39.81
N LEU A 121 -30.67 23.13 39.55
CA LEU A 121 -30.13 21.87 39.04
C LEU A 121 -30.33 20.72 40.03
N GLY A 122 -30.19 20.98 41.33
CA GLY A 122 -30.44 20.00 42.40
C GLY A 122 -31.87 19.47 42.45
N LEU A 123 -32.85 20.28 42.04
CA LEU A 123 -34.25 19.86 41.91
C LEU A 123 -34.59 19.24 40.54
N GLY A 124 -33.63 19.21 39.61
CA GLY A 124 -33.85 18.76 38.23
C GLY A 124 -34.59 19.77 37.34
N ASP A 125 -34.78 21.02 37.78
CA ASP A 125 -35.40 22.09 36.96
C ASP A 125 -34.36 22.72 36.03
N THR A 126 -34.02 22.00 34.95
CA THR A 126 -33.01 22.43 33.98
C THR A 126 -33.42 23.66 33.19
N ALA A 127 -34.73 23.96 33.12
CA ALA A 127 -35.26 25.14 32.44
C ALA A 127 -34.92 26.41 33.23
N LYS A 128 -35.23 26.44 34.54
CA LYS A 128 -34.86 27.57 35.39
C LYS A 128 -33.36 27.71 35.57
N ALA A 129 -32.63 26.58 35.63
CA ALA A 129 -31.17 26.62 35.63
C ALA A 129 -30.64 27.32 34.36
N SER A 130 -31.16 26.97 33.19
CA SER A 130 -30.79 27.64 31.93
C SER A 130 -31.11 29.14 31.94
N GLU A 131 -32.29 29.51 32.45
CA GLU A 131 -32.73 30.90 32.55
C GLU A 131 -31.77 31.74 33.42
N CYS A 132 -31.31 31.17 34.53
CA CYS A 132 -30.34 31.82 35.42
C CYS A 132 -29.02 32.13 34.69
N LEU A 133 -28.52 31.22 33.83
CA LEU A 133 -27.33 31.49 33.04
C LEU A 133 -27.57 32.64 32.05
N SER A 134 -28.72 32.66 31.38
CA SER A 134 -29.07 33.78 30.47
C SER A 134 -29.13 35.13 31.19
N PHE A 135 -29.63 35.18 32.43
CA PHE A 135 -29.62 36.42 33.21
C PHE A 135 -28.21 36.80 33.70
N ALA A 136 -27.35 35.84 34.01
CA ALA A 136 -25.99 36.10 34.48
C ALA A 136 -25.07 36.67 33.38
N GLU A 137 -25.25 36.26 32.12
CA GLU A 137 -24.30 36.48 31.02
C GLU A 137 -23.79 37.93 30.85
N ASN A 138 -24.69 38.90 30.98
CA ASN A 138 -24.38 40.32 30.79
C ASN A 138 -24.12 41.07 32.10
N LEU A 139 -24.26 40.39 33.23
CA LEU A 139 -24.08 40.96 34.58
C LEU A 139 -22.71 40.65 35.17
N ILE A 140 -22.03 39.63 34.64
CA ILE A 140 -20.70 39.18 35.08
C ILE A 140 -19.57 39.81 34.27
N ASN A 141 -18.48 40.15 34.95
CA ASN A 141 -17.34 40.86 34.35
C ASN A 141 -15.96 40.32 34.74
N SER A 142 -15.81 39.59 35.85
CA SER A 142 -14.52 39.03 36.26
C SER A 142 -14.21 37.73 35.52
N ASP A 143 -12.92 37.41 35.38
CA ASP A 143 -12.48 36.13 34.81
C ASP A 143 -13.03 34.93 35.60
N GLU A 144 -13.09 35.05 36.93
CA GLU A 144 -13.67 34.01 37.78
C GLU A 144 -15.15 33.77 37.47
N ASP A 145 -15.93 34.84 37.34
CA ASP A 145 -17.36 34.76 37.07
C ASP A 145 -17.62 34.23 35.65
N ARG A 146 -16.86 34.71 34.66
CA ARG A 146 -16.92 34.23 33.27
C ARG A 146 -16.55 32.75 33.18
N GLY A 147 -15.47 32.33 33.82
CA GLY A 147 -15.10 30.92 33.90
C GLY A 147 -16.18 30.07 34.56
N THR A 148 -16.79 30.57 35.64
CA THR A 148 -17.88 29.88 36.36
C THR A 148 -19.14 29.76 35.49
N TYR A 149 -19.48 30.79 34.73
CA TYR A 149 -20.56 30.78 33.75
C TYR A 149 -20.34 29.71 32.68
N TYR A 150 -19.17 29.69 32.05
CA TYR A 150 -18.82 28.70 31.04
C TYR A 150 -18.77 27.26 31.58
N MET A 151 -18.29 27.09 32.81
CA MET A 151 -18.30 25.80 33.51
C MET A 151 -19.74 25.26 33.68
N LYS A 152 -20.69 26.13 34.09
CA LYS A 152 -22.10 25.78 34.26
C LYS A 152 -22.81 25.55 32.93
N LEU A 153 -22.52 26.34 31.89
CA LEU A 153 -22.99 26.10 30.53
C LEU A 153 -22.52 24.74 29.99
N GLY A 154 -21.27 24.39 30.26
CA GLY A 154 -20.69 23.10 29.88
C GLY A 154 -21.40 21.94 30.56
N LEU A 155 -21.63 22.03 31.87
CA LEU A 155 -22.40 21.06 32.62
C LEU A 155 -23.82 20.88 32.07
N LEU A 156 -24.53 21.99 31.83
CA LEU A 156 -25.89 21.97 31.30
C LEU A 156 -25.93 21.36 29.88
N SER A 157 -24.95 21.70 29.03
CA SER A 157 -24.81 21.12 27.68
C SER A 157 -24.57 19.62 27.73
N SER A 158 -23.75 19.16 28.68
CA SER A 158 -23.50 17.72 28.91
C SER A 158 -24.78 17.00 29.33
N MET A 159 -25.60 17.58 30.22
CA MET A 159 -26.88 16.99 30.63
C MET A 159 -27.89 16.89 29.48
N TYR A 160 -27.85 17.81 28.52
CA TYR A 160 -28.65 17.74 27.29
C TYR A 160 -28.07 16.82 26.20
N GLY A 161 -26.96 16.12 26.47
CA GLY A 161 -26.29 15.25 25.49
C GLY A 161 -25.59 16.00 24.35
N LYS A 162 -25.39 17.32 24.49
CA LYS A 162 -24.67 18.15 23.50
C LYS A 162 -23.17 18.11 23.78
N ILE A 163 -22.56 16.93 23.57
CA ILE A 163 -21.19 16.61 23.96
C ILE A 163 -20.17 17.63 23.42
N GLU A 164 -20.21 17.94 22.13
CA GLU A 164 -19.26 18.86 21.50
C GLU A 164 -19.35 20.27 22.10
N ASN A 165 -20.58 20.75 22.31
CA ASN A 165 -20.78 22.06 22.93
C ASN A 165 -20.28 22.04 24.38
N ALA A 166 -20.60 21.01 25.15
CA ALA A 166 -20.12 20.85 26.51
C ALA A 166 -18.58 20.91 26.61
N ILE A 167 -17.89 20.20 25.72
CA ILE A 167 -16.42 20.21 25.64
C ILE A 167 -15.91 21.63 25.34
N VAL A 168 -16.52 22.34 24.38
CA VAL A 168 -16.13 23.72 24.05
C VAL A 168 -16.26 24.63 25.27
N GLN A 169 -17.43 24.65 25.93
CA GLN A 169 -17.67 25.54 27.06
C GLN A 169 -16.75 25.21 28.26
N LEU A 170 -16.49 23.93 28.55
CA LEU A 170 -15.60 23.54 29.64
C LEU A 170 -14.13 23.90 29.38
N ASN A 171 -13.67 23.80 28.14
CA ASN A 171 -12.32 24.29 27.78
C ASN A 171 -12.25 25.81 27.86
N THR A 172 -13.30 26.53 27.42
CA THR A 172 -13.37 27.98 27.60
C THR A 172 -13.32 28.36 29.09
N ALA A 173 -13.99 27.62 29.96
CA ALA A 173 -13.89 27.82 31.40
C ALA A 173 -12.46 27.63 31.94
N LEU A 174 -11.74 26.60 31.47
CA LEU A 174 -10.34 26.37 31.83
C LEU A 174 -9.42 27.51 31.41
N GLU A 175 -9.65 28.13 30.25
CA GLU A 175 -8.88 29.31 29.82
C GLU A 175 -9.09 30.51 30.75
N TYR A 176 -10.33 30.77 31.18
CA TYR A 176 -10.60 31.80 32.20
C TYR A 176 -9.94 31.48 33.55
N PHE A 177 -9.85 30.20 33.91
CA PHE A 177 -9.22 29.78 35.15
C PHE A 177 -7.69 29.71 35.08
N LYS A 178 -7.08 29.89 33.91
CA LYS A 178 -5.64 29.71 33.69
C LYS A 178 -4.78 30.59 34.61
N ASN A 179 -5.15 31.87 34.75
CA ASN A 179 -4.34 32.89 35.44
C ASN A 179 -4.75 33.14 36.90
N GLY A 180 -5.30 32.15 37.60
CA GLY A 180 -5.65 32.29 39.02
C GLY A 180 -5.66 30.98 39.81
N GLU A 181 -5.83 31.12 41.13
CA GLU A 181 -5.93 30.04 42.13
C GLU A 181 -7.35 29.45 42.15
N PHE A 182 -7.71 28.79 41.05
CA PHE A 182 -9.04 28.19 40.84
C PHE A 182 -8.99 26.66 40.76
N GLU A 183 -8.11 26.02 41.52
CA GLU A 183 -7.80 24.58 41.45
C GLU A 183 -9.07 23.73 41.49
N LYS A 184 -9.98 24.01 42.42
CA LYS A 184 -11.24 23.26 42.56
C LYS A 184 -12.13 23.35 41.32
N LYS A 185 -12.17 24.52 40.66
CA LYS A 185 -12.97 24.72 39.44
C LYS A 185 -12.30 24.05 38.24
N LYS A 186 -10.96 24.11 38.14
CA LYS A 186 -10.18 23.36 37.14
C LYS A 186 -10.42 21.85 37.27
N LEU A 187 -10.30 21.32 38.49
CA LEU A 187 -10.57 19.90 38.79
C LEU A 187 -11.99 19.50 38.38
N PHE A 188 -13.00 20.34 38.63
CA PHE A 188 -14.36 20.08 38.17
C PHE A 188 -14.43 19.96 36.64
N CYS A 189 -13.90 20.95 35.92
CA CYS A 189 -13.91 20.94 34.45
C CYS A 189 -13.21 19.70 33.89
N LEU A 190 -12.03 19.37 34.40
CA LEU A 190 -11.23 18.23 33.96
C LEU A 190 -11.94 16.90 34.25
N ASN A 191 -12.59 16.77 35.42
CA ASN A 191 -13.38 15.59 35.78
C ASN A 191 -14.58 15.34 34.85
N VAL A 192 -15.17 16.41 34.29
CA VAL A 192 -16.24 16.27 33.30
C VAL A 192 -15.66 16.01 31.92
N LEU A 193 -14.61 16.75 31.52
CA LEU A 193 -13.97 16.65 30.21
C LEU A 193 -13.45 15.24 29.92
N HIS A 194 -12.77 14.57 30.85
CA HIS A 194 -12.24 13.22 30.57
C HIS A 194 -13.35 12.22 30.21
N LYS A 195 -14.51 12.34 30.88
CA LYS A 195 -15.68 11.48 30.60
C LYS A 195 -16.27 11.78 29.23
N LEU A 196 -16.41 13.06 28.89
CA LEU A 196 -16.94 13.48 27.59
C LEU A 196 -16.02 13.07 26.44
N TYR A 197 -14.69 13.19 26.61
CA TYR A 197 -13.74 12.73 25.60
C TYR A 197 -13.78 11.20 25.44
N ALA A 198 -13.88 10.45 26.54
CA ALA A 198 -14.04 8.99 26.49
C ALA A 198 -15.35 8.56 25.80
N GLU A 199 -16.46 9.24 26.10
CA GLU A 199 -17.75 9.02 25.43
C GLU A 199 -17.67 9.28 23.92
N LYS A 200 -16.82 10.24 23.51
CA LYS A 200 -16.54 10.56 22.10
C LYS A 200 -15.44 9.69 21.48
N ASP A 201 -15.03 8.61 22.14
CA ASP A 201 -13.95 7.70 21.70
C ASP A 201 -12.57 8.38 21.51
N ASP A 202 -12.38 9.58 22.07
CA ASP A 202 -11.16 10.40 22.01
C ASP A 202 -10.30 10.13 23.26
N TRP A 203 -9.80 8.89 23.35
CA TRP A 203 -9.09 8.36 24.53
C TRP A 203 -7.79 9.11 24.84
N GLU A 204 -7.17 9.73 23.85
CA GLU A 204 -5.96 10.54 24.02
C GLU A 204 -6.27 11.80 24.85
N LYS A 205 -7.27 12.58 24.44
CA LYS A 205 -7.69 13.75 25.21
C LYS A 205 -8.34 13.40 26.54
N ALA A 206 -9.05 12.26 26.59
CA ALA A 206 -9.60 11.76 27.84
C ALA A 206 -8.49 11.49 28.87
N TYR A 207 -7.43 10.79 28.43
CA TYR A 207 -6.26 10.53 29.25
C TYR A 207 -5.55 11.83 29.68
N HIS A 208 -5.31 12.76 28.77
CA HIS A 208 -4.64 14.03 29.12
C HIS A 208 -5.46 14.91 30.08
N ALA A 209 -6.79 14.95 29.93
CA ALA A 209 -7.65 15.67 30.88
C ALA A 209 -7.57 15.05 32.29
N LEU A 210 -7.50 13.72 32.37
CA LEU A 210 -7.38 13.00 33.64
C LEU A 210 -5.96 13.13 34.23
N GLU A 211 -4.93 13.13 33.40
CA GLU A 211 -3.54 13.41 33.79
C GLU A 211 -3.42 14.80 34.42
N TYR A 212 -3.94 15.82 33.74
CA TYR A 212 -3.93 17.18 34.27
C TYR A 212 -4.78 17.32 35.55
N TYR A 213 -5.86 16.53 35.67
CA TYR A 213 -6.63 16.47 36.92
C TYR A 213 -5.75 16.02 38.10
N TYR A 214 -5.00 14.92 37.96
CA TYR A 214 -4.15 14.41 39.06
C TYR A 214 -2.95 15.32 39.36
N GLU A 215 -2.42 16.02 38.35
CA GLU A 215 -1.38 17.03 38.56
C GLU A 215 -1.86 18.17 39.47
N ILE A 216 -3.10 18.66 39.27
CA ILE A 216 -3.68 19.71 40.12
C ILE A 216 -4.09 19.16 41.49
N ASP A 217 -4.66 17.95 41.55
CA ASP A 217 -5.12 17.35 42.81
C ASP A 217 -3.94 16.98 43.75
N GLY A 218 -2.72 16.93 43.21
CA GLY A 218 -1.51 16.63 43.96
C GLY A 218 -1.35 15.17 44.37
N ILE A 219 -2.19 14.28 43.83
CA ILE A 219 -2.12 12.83 44.07
C ILE A 219 -1.17 12.22 43.03
N THR A 220 0.10 12.07 43.39
CA THR A 220 1.15 11.56 42.49
C THR A 220 1.49 10.09 42.71
N GLU A 221 1.36 9.57 43.93
CA GLU A 221 1.84 8.22 44.29
C GLU A 221 0.78 7.11 44.13
N ASP A 222 -0.51 7.44 44.20
CA ASP A 222 -1.64 6.51 44.01
C ASP A 222 -2.56 7.01 42.88
N LYS A 223 -2.04 7.03 41.64
CA LYS A 223 -2.94 7.19 40.49
C LYS A 223 -3.88 6.00 40.49
N ASP A 224 -5.19 6.27 40.58
CA ASP A 224 -6.17 5.21 40.73
C ASP A 224 -6.25 4.31 39.48
N VAL A 225 -6.96 3.19 39.61
CA VAL A 225 -7.20 2.23 38.52
C VAL A 225 -7.81 2.90 37.28
N LEU A 226 -8.53 4.01 37.44
CA LEU A 226 -9.15 4.74 36.34
C LEU A 226 -8.09 5.43 35.47
N TYR A 227 -7.08 6.05 36.08
CA TYR A 227 -5.97 6.67 35.34
C TYR A 227 -5.24 5.65 34.47
N GLU A 228 -4.84 4.52 35.05
CA GLU A 228 -4.12 3.46 34.36
C GLU A 228 -4.95 2.82 33.24
N LEU A 229 -6.26 2.65 33.46
CA LEU A 229 -7.19 2.19 32.44
C LEU A 229 -7.24 3.14 31.24
N PHE A 230 -7.35 4.45 31.48
CA PHE A 230 -7.42 5.45 30.43
C PHE A 230 -6.09 5.56 29.67
N ARG A 231 -4.95 5.46 30.36
CA ARG A 231 -3.63 5.38 29.72
C ARG A 231 -3.57 4.20 28.76
N TYR A 232 -3.93 3.01 29.25
CA TYR A 232 -3.91 1.79 28.45
C TYR A 232 -4.85 1.87 27.23
N GLN A 233 -6.06 2.43 27.39
CA GLN A 233 -7.00 2.62 26.28
C GLN A 233 -6.46 3.60 25.23
N SER A 234 -5.82 4.69 25.67
CA SER A 234 -5.15 5.64 24.77
C SER A 234 -4.04 4.96 23.99
N GLU A 235 -3.14 4.22 24.66
CA GLU A 235 -2.05 3.47 24.01
C GLU A 235 -2.57 2.46 22.96
N GLN A 236 -3.65 1.73 23.27
CA GLN A 236 -4.25 0.77 22.34
C GLN A 236 -4.80 1.44 21.08
N LYS A 237 -5.42 2.61 21.21
CA LYS A 237 -5.92 3.37 20.07
C LYS A 237 -4.79 3.92 19.21
N ILE A 238 -3.72 4.43 19.83
CA ILE A 238 -2.51 4.89 19.13
C ILE A 238 -1.90 3.73 18.33
N LYS A 239 -1.65 2.58 18.98
CA LYS A 239 -1.13 1.37 18.31
C LYS A 239 -2.03 0.90 17.17
N ALA A 240 -3.35 0.98 17.32
CA ALA A 240 -4.29 0.61 16.26
C ALA A 240 -4.21 1.55 15.04
N VAL A 241 -4.01 2.85 15.27
CA VAL A 241 -3.81 3.85 14.20
C VAL A 241 -2.47 3.61 13.49
N GLU A 242 -1.39 3.42 14.25
CA GLU A 242 -0.06 3.11 13.70
C GLU A 242 -0.08 1.82 12.87
N SER A 243 -0.73 0.76 13.36
CA SER A 243 -0.86 -0.51 12.64
C SER A 243 -1.62 -0.35 11.33
N LYS A 244 -2.70 0.45 11.32
CA LYS A 244 -3.45 0.77 10.07
C LYS A 244 -2.59 1.54 9.08
N GLU A 245 -1.78 2.49 9.56
CA GLU A 245 -0.92 3.29 8.69
C GLU A 245 0.22 2.44 8.12
N GLN A 246 0.85 1.59 8.94
CA GLN A 246 1.84 0.61 8.49
C GLN A 246 1.25 -0.37 7.46
N ALA A 247 0.01 -0.83 7.67
CA ALA A 247 -0.68 -1.69 6.71
C ALA A 247 -0.91 -0.99 5.35
N LYS A 248 -1.24 0.32 5.34
CA LYS A 248 -1.33 1.10 4.10
C LYS A 248 0.03 1.23 3.42
N GLN A 249 1.09 1.55 4.17
CA GLN A 249 2.45 1.64 3.63
C GLN A 249 2.89 0.31 3.00
N ASN A 250 2.64 -0.81 3.69
CA ASN A 250 2.93 -2.15 3.15
C ASN A 250 2.15 -2.44 1.85
N LYS A 251 0.88 -2.03 1.76
CA LYS A 251 0.11 -2.14 0.51
C LYS A 251 0.71 -1.31 -0.62
N ILE A 252 1.15 -0.08 -0.34
CA ILE A 252 1.79 0.79 -1.33
C ILE A 252 3.10 0.15 -1.84
N VAL A 253 3.94 -0.38 -0.94
CA VAL A 253 5.18 -1.06 -1.30
C VAL A 253 4.91 -2.32 -2.14
N LEU A 254 3.88 -3.09 -1.81
CA LEU A 254 3.53 -4.29 -2.57
C LEU A 254 3.04 -3.95 -3.98
N ILE A 255 2.23 -2.88 -4.12
CA ILE A 255 1.77 -2.38 -5.42
C ILE A 255 2.96 -1.88 -6.24
N SER A 256 3.89 -1.10 -5.65
CA SER A 256 5.05 -0.60 -6.37
C SER A 256 5.96 -1.72 -6.87
N PHE A 257 6.19 -2.76 -6.05
CA PHE A 257 6.94 -3.95 -6.46
C PHE A 257 6.24 -4.71 -7.60
N SER A 258 4.92 -4.84 -7.54
CA SER A 258 4.11 -5.50 -8.58
C SER A 258 4.20 -4.75 -9.92
N VAL A 259 4.13 -3.42 -9.89
CA VAL A 259 4.28 -2.57 -11.09
C VAL A 259 5.69 -2.69 -11.67
N LEU A 260 6.73 -2.66 -10.83
CA LEU A 260 8.11 -2.82 -11.28
C LEU A 260 8.35 -4.20 -11.91
N SER A 261 7.83 -5.27 -11.31
CA SER A 261 7.92 -6.62 -11.86
C SER A 261 7.22 -6.73 -13.22
N LEU A 262 6.06 -6.08 -13.38
CA LEU A 262 5.34 -6.07 -14.66
C LEU A 262 6.13 -5.32 -15.75
N LEU A 263 6.73 -4.18 -15.40
CA LEU A 263 7.60 -3.43 -16.32
C LEU A 263 8.80 -4.26 -16.77
N LEU A 264 9.44 -4.99 -15.85
CA LEU A 264 10.55 -5.89 -16.18
C LEU A 264 10.11 -7.02 -17.12
N LEU A 265 8.93 -7.61 -16.92
CA LEU A 265 8.38 -8.62 -17.81
C LEU A 265 8.11 -8.07 -19.22
N VAL A 266 7.57 -6.86 -19.32
CA VAL A 266 7.34 -6.18 -20.62
C VAL A 266 8.66 -5.95 -21.34
N VAL A 267 9.67 -5.41 -20.66
CA VAL A 267 11.01 -5.17 -21.23
C VAL A 267 11.63 -6.50 -21.69
N MET A 268 11.55 -7.55 -20.87
CA MET A 268 12.05 -8.88 -21.22
C MET A 268 11.35 -9.44 -22.47
N CYS A 269 10.03 -9.31 -22.56
CA CYS A 269 9.24 -9.74 -23.72
C CYS A 269 9.65 -8.99 -25.00
N VAL A 270 9.87 -7.67 -24.92
CA VAL A 270 10.36 -6.86 -26.05
C VAL A 270 11.73 -7.35 -26.51
N ILE A 271 12.68 -7.57 -25.58
CA ILE A 271 14.02 -8.07 -25.91
C ILE A 271 13.95 -9.45 -26.58
N MET A 272 13.12 -10.36 -26.06
CA MET A 272 12.91 -11.69 -26.65
C MET A 272 12.36 -11.60 -28.06
N ASN A 273 11.37 -10.73 -28.29
CA ASN A 273 10.79 -10.52 -29.62
C ASN A 273 11.82 -9.93 -30.61
N MET A 274 12.64 -8.97 -30.16
CA MET A 274 13.73 -8.42 -30.96
C MET A 274 14.77 -9.49 -31.33
N LYS A 275 15.17 -10.34 -30.37
CA LYS A 275 16.11 -11.44 -30.63
C LYS A 275 15.54 -12.45 -31.62
N LYS A 276 14.27 -12.83 -31.47
CA LYS A 276 13.56 -13.73 -32.39
C LYS A 276 13.53 -13.16 -33.81
N ASN A 277 13.17 -11.89 -33.95
CA ASN A 277 13.13 -11.22 -35.25
C ASN A 277 14.51 -11.15 -35.91
N ARG A 278 15.56 -10.82 -35.15
CA ARG A 278 16.95 -10.84 -35.65
C ARG A 278 17.37 -12.23 -36.14
N LEU A 279 17.01 -13.27 -35.41
CA LEU A 279 17.34 -14.65 -35.80
C LEU A 279 16.58 -15.06 -37.07
N MET A 280 15.31 -14.69 -37.18
CA MET A 280 14.50 -14.96 -38.37
C MET A 280 15.05 -14.24 -39.61
N VAL A 281 15.51 -12.99 -39.47
CA VAL A 281 16.17 -12.25 -40.55
C VAL A 281 17.44 -12.97 -40.98
N LYS A 282 18.33 -13.34 -40.05
CA LYS A 282 19.55 -14.09 -40.35
C LYS A 282 19.29 -15.44 -41.03
N TYR A 283 18.23 -16.14 -40.64
CA TYR A 283 17.84 -17.41 -41.27
C TYR A 283 17.48 -17.19 -42.74
N LYS A 284 16.65 -16.18 -43.04
CA LYS A 284 16.26 -15.82 -44.42
C LYS A 284 17.44 -15.34 -45.26
N GLU A 285 18.36 -14.57 -44.67
CA GLU A 285 19.59 -14.15 -45.36
C GLU A 285 20.46 -15.35 -45.77
N ASN A 286 20.61 -16.34 -44.88
CA ASN A 286 21.36 -17.57 -45.19
C ASN A 286 20.68 -18.41 -46.26
N GLU A 287 19.35 -18.51 -46.25
CA GLU A 287 18.56 -19.20 -47.26
C GLU A 287 18.77 -18.57 -48.65
N LEU A 288 18.61 -17.24 -48.74
CA LEU A 288 18.87 -16.48 -49.96
C LEU A 288 20.31 -16.62 -50.46
N ALA A 289 21.30 -16.58 -49.55
CA ALA A 289 22.70 -16.76 -49.91
C ALA A 289 22.98 -18.16 -50.48
N ASN A 290 22.35 -19.20 -49.93
CA ASN A 290 22.45 -20.56 -50.45
C ASN A 290 21.81 -20.69 -51.83
N GLU A 291 20.62 -20.10 -52.04
CA GLU A 291 19.97 -20.09 -53.36
C GLU A 291 20.83 -19.38 -54.41
N ALA A 292 21.40 -18.23 -54.07
CA ALA A 292 22.30 -17.49 -54.95
C ALA A 292 23.54 -18.32 -55.32
N LYS A 293 24.13 -19.03 -54.35
CA LYS A 293 25.28 -19.92 -54.57
C LYS A 293 24.93 -21.11 -55.47
N ILE A 294 23.77 -21.72 -55.30
CA ILE A 294 23.29 -22.80 -56.17
C ILE A 294 23.11 -22.28 -57.60
N LEU A 295 22.53 -21.10 -57.76
CA LEU A 295 22.34 -20.48 -59.07
C LEU A 295 23.68 -20.18 -59.75
N GLU A 296 24.65 -19.66 -59.01
CA GLU A 296 26.00 -19.40 -59.51
C GLU A 296 26.69 -20.70 -59.96
N MET A 297 26.57 -21.76 -59.17
CA MET A 297 27.12 -23.08 -59.51
C MET A 297 26.48 -23.65 -60.79
N LYS A 298 25.17 -23.49 -60.97
CA LYS A 298 24.46 -23.86 -62.21
C LYS A 298 24.97 -23.09 -63.43
N LYS A 299 25.18 -21.77 -63.30
CA LYS A 299 25.73 -20.93 -64.38
C LYS A 299 27.14 -21.35 -64.75
N LEU A 300 28.00 -21.60 -63.77
CA LEU A 300 29.37 -22.04 -64.01
C LEU A 300 29.40 -23.41 -64.69
N GLN A 301 28.53 -24.34 -64.26
CA GLN A 301 28.38 -25.64 -64.89
C GLN A 301 27.98 -25.50 -66.36
N GLN A 302 26.97 -24.67 -66.65
CA GLN A 302 26.52 -24.38 -68.01
C GLN A 302 27.68 -23.85 -68.89
N TYR A 303 28.46 -22.90 -68.38
CA TYR A 303 29.63 -22.36 -69.08
C TYR A 303 30.65 -23.43 -69.48
N TYR A 304 30.98 -24.36 -68.56
CA TYR A 304 31.93 -25.44 -68.87
C TYR A 304 31.43 -26.37 -69.98
N ILE A 305 30.13 -26.64 -70.01
CA ILE A 305 29.51 -27.49 -71.03
C ILE A 305 29.55 -26.80 -72.37
N ASP A 306 29.17 -25.52 -72.42
CA ASP A 306 29.21 -24.73 -73.66
C ASP A 306 30.62 -24.74 -74.26
N LYS A 307 31.63 -24.54 -73.42
CA LYS A 307 33.04 -24.59 -73.81
C LYS A 307 33.48 -25.98 -74.28
N LEU A 308 33.03 -27.05 -73.61
CA LEU A 308 33.34 -28.42 -73.98
C LEU A 308 32.71 -28.79 -75.34
N ALA A 309 31.45 -28.41 -75.55
CA ALA A 309 30.74 -28.64 -76.80
C ALA A 309 31.41 -27.92 -77.97
N GLU A 310 31.78 -26.64 -77.79
CA GLU A 310 32.53 -25.86 -78.79
C GLU A 310 33.87 -26.53 -79.12
N LYS A 311 34.66 -26.87 -78.11
CA LYS A 311 35.94 -27.55 -78.30
C LYS A 311 35.78 -28.89 -79.03
N THR A 312 34.75 -29.66 -78.67
CA THR A 312 34.47 -30.96 -79.32
C THR A 312 34.11 -30.78 -80.79
N VAL A 313 33.29 -29.77 -81.11
CA VAL A 313 32.92 -29.43 -82.49
C VAL A 313 34.14 -28.97 -83.28
N ASP A 314 35.02 -28.17 -82.69
CA ASP A 314 36.27 -27.72 -83.31
C ASP A 314 37.21 -28.89 -83.61
N GLU A 315 37.41 -29.80 -82.66
CA GLU A 315 38.19 -31.01 -82.84
C GLU A 315 37.60 -31.91 -83.94
N LEU A 316 36.28 -32.10 -83.96
CA LEU A 316 35.58 -32.83 -85.03
C LEU A 316 35.76 -32.16 -86.39
N ASN A 317 35.73 -30.83 -86.45
CA ASN A 317 35.98 -30.07 -87.68
C ASN A 317 37.42 -30.21 -88.19
N VAL A 318 38.39 -30.30 -87.29
CA VAL A 318 39.79 -30.59 -87.65
C VAL A 318 39.91 -32.00 -88.21
N LEU A 319 39.37 -33.01 -87.52
CA LEU A 319 39.37 -34.41 -87.98
C LEU A 319 38.71 -34.56 -89.35
N LYS A 320 37.60 -33.85 -89.58
CA LYS A 320 36.87 -33.82 -90.85
C LYS A 320 37.76 -33.42 -92.04
N LYS A 321 38.74 -32.52 -91.86
CA LYS A 321 39.64 -32.07 -92.94
C LYS A 321 40.50 -33.22 -93.49
N GLY A 322 40.80 -34.25 -92.70
CA GLY A 322 41.59 -35.42 -93.11
C GLY A 322 40.80 -36.54 -93.78
N ILE A 323 39.46 -36.47 -93.82
CA ILE A 323 38.59 -37.56 -94.28
C ILE A 323 38.24 -37.38 -95.76
N LYS A 324 38.67 -38.32 -96.62
CA LYS A 324 38.42 -38.29 -98.07
C LYS A 324 37.05 -38.85 -98.47
N GLU A 325 36.50 -39.82 -97.72
CA GLU A 325 35.17 -40.38 -97.99
C GLU A 325 34.02 -39.42 -97.62
N SER A 326 33.16 -39.13 -98.60
CA SER A 326 32.02 -38.22 -98.46
C SER A 326 30.99 -38.72 -97.44
N ASN A 327 30.74 -40.02 -97.38
CA ASN A 327 29.79 -40.64 -96.45
C ASN A 327 30.21 -40.48 -94.99
N ILE A 328 31.51 -40.63 -94.68
CA ILE A 328 32.04 -40.43 -93.33
C ILE A 328 32.03 -38.93 -92.98
N ARG A 329 32.40 -38.06 -93.92
CA ARG A 329 32.33 -36.60 -93.73
C ARG A 329 30.92 -36.10 -93.40
N ASN A 330 29.90 -36.67 -94.03
CA ASN A 330 28.50 -36.35 -93.76
C ASN A 330 28.06 -36.83 -92.38
N LYS A 331 28.50 -38.02 -91.94
CA LYS A 331 28.28 -38.50 -90.56
C LYS A 331 28.94 -37.60 -89.52
N VAL A 332 30.18 -37.14 -89.76
CA VAL A 332 30.84 -36.19 -88.85
C VAL A 332 30.06 -34.87 -88.76
N ASN A 333 29.55 -34.33 -89.88
CA ASN A 333 28.69 -33.14 -89.86
C ASN A 333 27.36 -33.36 -89.13
N GLN A 334 26.81 -34.57 -89.20
CA GLN A 334 25.63 -34.93 -88.45
C GLN A 334 25.93 -34.94 -86.94
N ILE A 335 27.03 -35.57 -86.52
CA ILE A 335 27.47 -35.62 -85.12
C ILE A 335 27.76 -34.20 -84.59
N SER A 336 28.46 -33.35 -85.34
CA SER A 336 28.70 -31.95 -84.95
C SER A 336 27.40 -31.17 -84.76
N ARG A 337 26.40 -31.38 -85.63
CA ARG A 337 25.08 -30.77 -85.49
C ARG A 337 24.30 -31.35 -84.31
N GLU A 338 24.42 -32.65 -84.05
CA GLU A 338 23.78 -33.30 -82.90
C GLU A 338 24.39 -32.80 -81.58
N VAL A 339 25.71 -32.62 -81.48
CA VAL A 339 26.38 -32.02 -80.30
C VAL A 339 25.89 -30.58 -80.06
N LEU A 340 25.78 -29.78 -81.11
CA LEU A 340 25.26 -28.40 -81.00
C LEU A 340 23.75 -28.37 -80.74
N ARG A 341 22.98 -29.36 -81.20
CA ARG A 341 21.54 -29.46 -80.91
C ARG A 341 21.29 -29.93 -79.48
N TYR A 342 22.10 -30.85 -78.96
CA TYR A 342 22.09 -31.25 -77.56
C TYR A 342 22.47 -30.09 -76.62
N LYS A 343 23.29 -29.12 -77.07
CA LYS A 343 23.57 -27.85 -76.36
C LYS A 343 22.30 -26.99 -76.18
N SER A 344 21.32 -27.08 -77.07
CA SER A 344 20.17 -26.17 -77.13
C SER A 344 18.87 -26.69 -76.51
N ASP A 345 18.86 -27.91 -75.97
CA ASP A 345 17.63 -28.57 -75.49
C ASP A 345 17.63 -28.71 -73.96
N GLU A 346 16.95 -27.79 -73.26
CA GLU A 346 16.89 -27.73 -71.79
C GLU A 346 16.30 -29.02 -71.15
N ASN A 347 15.42 -29.73 -71.87
CA ASN A 347 14.76 -30.94 -71.34
C ASN A 347 15.66 -32.18 -71.33
N ASN A 348 16.52 -32.36 -72.33
CA ASN A 348 17.46 -33.48 -72.38
C ASN A 348 18.63 -33.32 -71.39
N TRP A 349 18.93 -32.08 -71.01
CA TRP A 349 19.95 -31.74 -70.02
C TRP A 349 19.54 -32.07 -68.58
N GLY A 350 18.24 -32.00 -68.27
CA GLY A 350 17.68 -32.44 -66.97
C GLY A 350 17.94 -33.93 -66.68
N GLU A 351 18.06 -34.76 -67.72
CA GLU A 351 18.44 -36.17 -67.58
C GLU A 351 19.95 -36.35 -67.48
N LEU A 352 20.76 -35.75 -68.35
CA LEU A 352 22.23 -35.91 -68.30
C LEU A 352 22.86 -35.36 -67.00
N SER A 353 22.30 -34.26 -66.46
CA SER A 353 22.71 -33.69 -65.17
C SER A 353 22.36 -34.56 -63.97
N ARG A 354 21.35 -35.45 -64.06
CA ARG A 354 21.09 -36.49 -63.04
C ARG A 354 22.15 -37.59 -63.03
N PHE A 355 22.87 -37.79 -64.13
CA PHE A 355 23.87 -38.85 -64.29
C PHE A 355 25.32 -38.40 -64.14
N MET A 356 25.57 -37.08 -64.10
CA MET A 356 26.88 -36.57 -63.67
C MET A 356 26.96 -36.68 -62.14
N PRO A 357 27.93 -37.43 -61.59
CA PRO A 357 28.24 -37.33 -60.17
C PRO A 357 28.45 -35.85 -59.85
N GLU A 358 27.76 -35.35 -58.82
CA GLU A 358 28.19 -34.13 -58.17
C GLU A 358 29.62 -34.39 -57.68
N TYR A 359 30.62 -34.01 -58.49
CA TYR A 359 32.03 -34.11 -58.12
C TYR A 359 32.30 -33.34 -56.82
N ASN A 360 31.37 -32.49 -56.38
CA ASN A 360 31.37 -31.71 -55.15
C ASN A 360 30.43 -32.24 -54.05
N SER A 361 29.77 -33.38 -54.23
CA SER A 361 28.98 -34.00 -53.14
C SER A 361 29.91 -34.47 -52.02
N PRO A 362 29.56 -34.27 -50.73
CA PRO A 362 30.32 -34.81 -49.61
C PRO A 362 30.65 -36.29 -49.77
N PHE A 363 29.69 -37.09 -50.24
CA PHE A 363 29.88 -38.49 -50.62
C PHE A 363 31.08 -38.73 -51.53
N TYR A 364 31.13 -38.02 -52.66
CA TYR A 364 32.14 -38.25 -53.68
C TYR A 364 33.54 -37.81 -53.22
N GLN A 365 33.60 -36.71 -52.46
CA GLN A 365 34.85 -36.20 -51.88
C GLN A 365 35.40 -37.14 -50.80
N ASN A 366 34.54 -37.66 -49.93
CA ASN A 366 34.92 -38.64 -48.91
C ASN A 366 35.37 -39.96 -49.55
N LEU A 367 34.65 -40.44 -50.57
CA LEU A 367 34.97 -41.68 -51.29
C LEU A 367 36.35 -41.62 -51.97
N ILE A 368 36.68 -40.52 -52.67
CA ILE A 368 37.99 -40.39 -53.35
C ILE A 368 39.13 -40.21 -52.36
N ARG A 369 38.88 -39.54 -51.23
CA ARG A 369 39.89 -39.36 -50.19
C ARG A 369 40.34 -40.72 -49.64
N GLU A 370 39.40 -41.64 -49.42
CA GLU A 370 39.70 -42.96 -48.85
C GLU A 370 40.15 -43.98 -49.91
N PHE A 371 39.58 -43.91 -51.12
CA PHE A 371 39.91 -44.85 -52.21
C PHE A 371 40.41 -44.10 -53.47
N PRO A 372 41.60 -43.46 -53.41
CA PRO A 372 42.11 -42.64 -54.52
C PRO A 372 42.41 -43.46 -55.78
N ASN A 373 42.70 -44.77 -55.62
CA ASN A 373 43.10 -45.66 -56.71
C ASN A 373 41.93 -46.28 -57.50
N LEU A 374 40.67 -45.94 -57.18
CA LEU A 374 39.53 -46.36 -57.98
C LEU A 374 39.58 -45.71 -59.37
N SER A 375 39.38 -46.53 -60.40
CA SER A 375 39.23 -46.04 -61.78
C SER A 375 37.95 -45.21 -61.93
N ILE A 376 37.89 -44.41 -62.99
CA ILE A 376 36.72 -43.57 -63.30
C ILE A 376 35.43 -44.39 -63.39
N ASN A 377 35.49 -45.59 -64.01
CA ASN A 377 34.33 -46.47 -64.13
C ASN A 377 33.89 -47.08 -62.79
N GLU A 378 34.85 -47.35 -61.89
CA GLU A 378 34.56 -47.83 -60.54
C GLU A 378 33.93 -46.74 -59.68
N ARG A 379 34.44 -45.50 -59.77
CA ARG A 379 33.85 -44.34 -59.08
C ARG A 379 32.42 -44.08 -59.57
N ARG A 380 32.17 -44.17 -60.88
CA ARG A 380 30.83 -44.09 -61.46
C ARG A 380 29.91 -45.17 -60.92
N LEU A 381 30.39 -46.42 -60.85
CA LEU A 381 29.63 -47.52 -60.27
C LEU A 381 29.30 -47.25 -58.79
N CYS A 382 30.23 -46.75 -57.97
CA CYS A 382 29.95 -46.36 -56.58
C CYS A 382 28.85 -45.31 -56.47
N VAL A 383 28.84 -44.30 -57.34
CA VAL A 383 27.81 -43.25 -57.32
C VAL A 383 26.43 -43.81 -57.66
N LEU A 384 26.32 -44.65 -58.69
CA LEU A 384 25.06 -45.31 -59.06
C LEU A 384 24.54 -46.21 -57.93
N LEU A 385 25.45 -46.89 -57.23
CA LEU A 385 25.11 -47.75 -56.09
C LEU A 385 24.69 -46.96 -54.85
N ASN A 386 25.33 -45.83 -54.56
CA ASN A 386 24.93 -44.95 -53.46
C ASN A 386 23.55 -44.32 -53.70
N LYS A 387 23.13 -44.18 -54.96
CA LYS A 387 21.77 -43.80 -55.34
C LYS A 387 20.77 -44.96 -55.33
N ASN A 388 21.14 -46.10 -54.73
CA ASN A 388 20.31 -47.30 -54.59
C ASN A 388 19.83 -47.94 -55.90
N MET A 389 20.56 -47.74 -57.02
CA MET A 389 20.19 -48.36 -58.29
C MET A 389 20.42 -49.88 -58.28
N THR A 390 19.50 -50.60 -58.90
CA THR A 390 19.54 -52.05 -59.09
C THR A 390 20.48 -52.45 -60.23
N THR A 391 20.94 -53.70 -60.26
CA THR A 391 21.77 -54.23 -61.37
C THR A 391 21.08 -54.09 -62.73
N LYS A 392 19.75 -54.21 -62.76
CA LYS A 392 18.96 -54.06 -63.99
C LYS A 392 19.00 -52.61 -64.49
N GLU A 393 18.73 -51.64 -63.62
CA GLU A 393 18.80 -50.21 -63.96
C GLU A 393 20.21 -49.79 -64.37
N ILE A 394 21.24 -50.28 -63.68
CA ILE A 394 22.64 -50.01 -64.03
C ILE A 394 22.97 -50.61 -65.41
N SER A 395 22.47 -51.81 -65.72
CA SER A 395 22.65 -52.45 -67.03
C SER A 395 22.02 -51.63 -68.15
N GLU A 396 20.80 -51.14 -67.95
CA GLU A 396 20.08 -50.28 -68.90
C GLU A 396 20.80 -48.93 -69.10
N ILE A 397 21.25 -48.30 -68.01
CA ILE A 397 21.95 -47.00 -68.05
C ILE A 397 23.32 -47.11 -68.71
N THR A 398 24.09 -48.14 -68.40
CA THR A 398 25.47 -48.29 -68.89
C THR A 398 25.57 -49.01 -70.22
N GLN A 399 24.45 -49.55 -70.74
CA GLN A 399 24.42 -50.40 -71.95
C GLN A 399 25.37 -51.61 -71.86
N GLN A 400 25.58 -52.11 -70.65
CA GLN A 400 26.38 -53.32 -70.38
C GLN A 400 25.45 -54.45 -69.95
N SER A 401 25.86 -55.70 -70.19
CA SER A 401 25.08 -56.85 -69.72
C SER A 401 25.01 -56.88 -68.18
N GLN A 402 23.90 -57.35 -67.60
CA GLN A 402 23.79 -57.53 -66.14
C GLN A 402 24.92 -58.41 -65.58
N HIS A 403 25.40 -59.39 -66.35
CA HIS A 403 26.55 -60.22 -65.98
C HIS A 403 27.84 -59.41 -65.85
N SER A 404 28.09 -58.48 -66.79
CA SER A 404 29.23 -57.55 -66.72
C SER A 404 29.14 -56.65 -65.49
N ILE A 405 27.95 -56.16 -65.14
CA ILE A 405 27.73 -55.34 -63.93
C ILE A 405 27.99 -56.14 -62.66
N ASN A 406 27.50 -57.38 -62.57
CA ASN A 406 27.77 -58.25 -61.43
C ASN A 406 29.26 -58.55 -61.27
N THR A 407 29.98 -58.75 -62.38
CA THR A 407 31.43 -58.92 -62.39
C THR A 407 32.15 -57.65 -61.90
N ALA A 408 31.72 -56.47 -62.38
CA ALA A 408 32.25 -55.19 -61.94
C ALA A 408 32.00 -54.93 -60.44
N ARG A 409 30.81 -55.29 -59.92
CA ARG A 409 30.49 -55.25 -58.49
C ARG A 409 31.40 -56.15 -57.67
N GLY A 410 31.68 -57.38 -58.14
CA GLY A 410 32.60 -58.30 -57.46
C GLY A 410 34.02 -57.73 -57.37
N ARG A 411 34.54 -57.18 -58.46
CA ARG A 411 35.86 -56.52 -58.48
C ARG A 411 35.88 -55.28 -57.57
N LEU A 412 34.81 -54.50 -57.58
CA LEU A 412 34.68 -53.32 -56.74
C LEU A 412 34.68 -53.69 -55.26
N ARG A 413 33.96 -54.75 -54.85
CA ARG A 413 33.99 -55.25 -53.46
C ARG A 413 35.40 -55.60 -52.99
N ALA A 414 36.16 -56.29 -53.83
CA ALA A 414 37.54 -56.64 -53.51
C ALA A 414 38.42 -55.39 -53.33
N LYS A 415 38.26 -54.38 -54.20
CA LYS A 415 39.00 -53.11 -54.09
C LYS A 415 38.61 -52.24 -52.90
N LEU A 416 37.37 -52.33 -52.45
CA LEU A 416 36.87 -51.64 -51.26
C LEU A 416 37.19 -52.40 -49.95
N GLY A 417 37.83 -53.57 -50.03
CA GLY A 417 38.22 -54.36 -48.86
C GLY A 417 37.04 -55.01 -48.12
N ILE A 418 35.89 -55.19 -48.79
CA ILE A 418 34.69 -55.75 -48.17
C ILE A 418 34.79 -57.28 -48.13
N THR A 419 35.17 -57.83 -46.97
CA THR A 419 35.35 -59.28 -46.75
C THR A 419 34.08 -59.98 -46.27
N ASP A 420 33.16 -59.26 -45.62
CA ASP A 420 31.89 -59.82 -45.16
C ASP A 420 30.84 -59.86 -46.29
N ASN A 421 30.35 -61.05 -46.60
CA ASN A 421 29.32 -61.28 -47.62
C ASN A 421 27.94 -60.76 -47.21
N LYS A 422 27.71 -60.44 -45.92
CA LYS A 422 26.45 -59.87 -45.45
C LYS A 422 26.31 -58.38 -45.74
N ILE A 423 27.41 -57.64 -45.82
CA ILE A 423 27.41 -56.20 -46.08
C ILE A 423 27.19 -55.95 -47.57
N THR A 424 26.13 -55.23 -47.93
CA THR A 424 25.89 -54.85 -49.34
C THR A 424 26.82 -53.69 -49.76
N LEU A 425 27.12 -53.59 -51.06
CA LEU A 425 27.92 -52.45 -51.56
C LEU A 425 27.23 -51.11 -51.25
N GLN A 426 25.91 -51.07 -51.32
CA GLN A 426 25.10 -49.89 -51.05
C GLN A 426 25.22 -49.45 -49.58
N GLU A 427 25.07 -50.39 -48.64
CA GLU A 427 25.25 -50.14 -47.20
C GLU A 427 26.68 -49.72 -46.84
N PHE A 428 27.68 -50.28 -47.51
CA PHE A 428 29.06 -49.83 -47.32
C PHE A 428 29.24 -48.37 -47.78
N LEU A 429 28.73 -48.03 -48.95
CA LEU A 429 28.88 -46.72 -49.55
C LEU A 429 28.09 -45.62 -48.82
N SER A 430 26.98 -45.95 -48.15
CA SER A 430 26.20 -44.94 -47.43
C SER A 430 26.95 -44.27 -46.27
N LYS A 431 28.04 -44.88 -45.77
CA LYS A 431 28.90 -44.33 -44.71
C LYS A 431 29.64 -43.05 -45.13
N TYR A 432 29.74 -42.80 -46.42
CA TYR A 432 30.49 -41.67 -46.97
C TYR A 432 29.63 -40.44 -47.23
N ASN A 433 28.30 -40.55 -47.10
CA ASN A 433 27.33 -39.49 -47.40
C ASN A 433 27.49 -38.22 -46.55
#